data_AF-A0A0H4PR29-F1
#
_entry.id   AF-A0A0H4PR29-F1
#
_cell.length_a   1.000
_cell.length_b   1.000
_cell.length_c   1.000
_cell.angle_alpha   90.00
_cell.angle_beta   90.00
_cell.angle_gamma   90.00
#
_symmetry.space_group_name_H-M   'P 1'
#
loop_
_entity.id
_entity.type
_entity.pdbx_description
1 polymer ?
#
loop_
_entity_poly.entity_id
_entity_poly.type
_entity_poly.pdbx_seq_one_letter_code
_entity_poly.pdbx_strand_id
1 'polypeptide(L)' 'MAVSRNDKEQIVKAYFEKSIAKKEVESLLINGKAIAPKEWVYSNEEERIKQEQKRELISRVFGYSISEIEWVIV' A
#
# COMPACT_ATOMS: atom_id res chain seq x y z
N MET A 1 8.77 -3.39 -9.09
CA MET A 1 9.89 -2.67 -8.42
C MET A 1 10.27 -3.45 -7.18
N ALA A 2 11.54 -3.84 -6.99
CA ALA A 2 11.93 -4.58 -5.78
C ALA A 2 11.89 -3.65 -4.55
N VAL A 3 11.39 -4.15 -3.41
CA VAL A 3 11.32 -3.40 -2.15
C VAL A 3 12.72 -3.07 -1.67
N SER A 4 13.01 -1.78 -1.45
CA SER A 4 14.34 -1.34 -1.00
C SER A 4 14.64 -1.80 0.43
N ARG A 5 15.92 -1.82 0.83
CA ARG A 5 16.31 -2.17 2.21
C ARG A 5 15.65 -1.26 3.26
N ASN A 6 15.60 0.05 2.98
CA ASN A 6 14.95 1.04 3.84
C ASN A 6 13.45 0.77 3.99
N ASP A 7 12.79 0.39 2.88
CA ASP A 7 11.36 0.07 2.94
C ASP A 7 11.10 -1.20 3.78
N LYS A 8 11.96 -2.22 3.66
CA LYS A 8 11.89 -3.43 4.49
C LYS A 8 12.03 -3.09 5.98
N GLU A 9 12.96 -2.21 6.33
CA GLU A 9 13.16 -1.77 7.71
C GLU A 9 11.91 -1.05 8.27
N GLN A 10 11.27 -0.19 7.48
CA GLN A 10 10.02 0.47 7.90
C GLN A 10 8.85 -0.49 8.04
N ILE A 11 8.69 -1.45 7.12
CA ILE A 11 7.65 -2.50 7.22
C ILE A 11 7.85 -3.34 8.49
N VAL A 12 9.09 -3.77 8.75
CA VAL A 12 9.41 -4.58 9.93
C VAL A 12 9.21 -3.77 11.21
N LYS A 13 9.59 -2.48 11.22
CA LYS A 13 9.34 -1.58 12.34
C LYS A 13 7.84 -1.44 12.64
N ALA A 14 7.01 -1.22 11.61
CA ALA A 14 5.56 -1.13 11.75
C ALA A 14 4.96 -2.43 12.34
N TYR A 15 5.49 -3.59 11.96
CA TYR A 15 5.09 -4.87 12.57
C TYR A 15 5.42 -4.95 14.07
N PHE A 16 6.64 -4.57 14.45
CA PHE A 16 7.05 -4.55 15.87
C PHE A 16 6.26 -3.53 16.71
N GLU A 17 5.87 -2.41 16.10
CA GLU A 17 5.00 -1.40 16.70
C GLU A 17 3.51 -1.82 16.74
N LYS A 18 3.17 -3.00 16.22
CA LYS A 18 1.81 -3.55 16.11
C LYS A 18 0.85 -2.67 15.31
N SER A 19 1.36 -1.80 14.44
CA SER A 19 0.54 -0.98 13.55
C SER A 19 0.05 -1.75 12.31
N ILE A 20 0.69 -2.89 12.00
CA ILE A 20 0.29 -3.84 10.97
C ILE A 20 0.46 -5.29 11.45
N ALA A 21 -0.33 -6.20 10.89
CA ALA A 21 -0.30 -7.64 11.13
C ALA A 21 0.73 -8.36 10.24
N LYS A 22 1.11 -9.59 10.63
CA LYS A 22 2.06 -10.42 9.87
C LYS A 22 1.64 -10.62 8.40
N LYS A 23 0.35 -10.85 8.14
CA LYS A 23 -0.20 -10.99 6.79
C LYS A 23 0.00 -9.73 5.92
N GLU A 24 -0.02 -8.57 6.56
CA GLU A 24 0.16 -7.27 5.89
C GLU A 24 1.63 -7.00 5.57
N VAL A 25 2.54 -7.44 6.44
CA VAL A 25 3.98 -7.45 6.19
C VAL A 25 4.32 -8.26 4.95
N GLU A 26 3.79 -9.49 4.85
CA GLU A 26 4.02 -10.37 3.70
C GLU A 26 3.52 -9.70 2.40
N SER A 27 2.34 -9.09 2.44
CA SER A 27 1.79 -8.35 1.30
C SER A 27 2.68 -7.17 0.89
N LEU A 28 3.19 -6.37 1.83
CA LEU A 28 4.06 -5.23 1.54
C LEU A 28 5.44 -5.65 1.03
N LEU A 29 5.98 -6.77 1.51
CA LEU A 29 7.26 -7.30 1.05
C LEU A 29 7.18 -7.85 -0.37
N ILE A 30 6.04 -8.42 -0.77
CA ILE A 30 5.79 -8.94 -2.12
C ILE A 30 5.49 -7.80 -3.11
N ASN A 31 4.58 -6.90 -2.73
CA ASN A 31 4.03 -5.89 -3.63
C ASN A 31 4.76 -4.53 -3.58
N GLY A 32 5.57 -4.29 -2.54
CA GLY A 32 6.31 -3.05 -2.33
C GLY A 32 5.44 -1.81 -2.13
N LYS A 33 6.07 -0.64 -2.25
CA LYS A 33 5.43 0.69 -2.23
C LYS A 33 4.56 1.00 -3.45
N ALA A 34 4.58 0.16 -4.48
CA ALA A 34 4.04 0.53 -5.78
C ALA A 34 2.51 0.40 -5.79
N ILE A 35 1.86 1.55 -5.80
CA ILE A 35 0.64 1.76 -6.58
C ILE A 35 0.89 3.04 -7.38
N ALA A 36 1.21 2.91 -8.68
CA ALA A 36 1.56 4.06 -9.51
C ALA A 36 0.26 4.80 -9.91
N PRO A 37 0.14 6.14 -9.75
CA PRO A 37 -1.07 6.96 -10.02
C PRO A 37 -1.81 6.69 -11.34
N LYS A 38 -1.14 6.10 -12.33
CA LYS A 38 -1.69 5.79 -13.66
C LYS A 38 -2.44 4.46 -13.75
N GLU A 39 -2.38 3.58 -12.74
CA GLU A 39 -3.01 2.25 -12.76
C GLU A 39 -4.29 2.16 -11.90
N TRP A 40 -4.88 3.29 -11.48
CA TRP A 40 -6.00 3.32 -10.52
C TRP A 40 -7.37 3.37 -11.21
N VAL A 41 -7.46 2.72 -12.37
CA VAL A 41 -8.76 2.42 -12.99
C VAL A 41 -9.23 1.12 -12.37
N TYR A 42 -10.27 1.20 -11.54
CA TYR A 42 -10.87 0.00 -10.97
C TYR A 42 -11.78 -0.65 -11.99
N SER A 43 -11.53 -1.92 -12.27
CA SER A 43 -12.38 -2.70 -13.17
C SER A 43 -13.68 -3.11 -12.49
N ASN A 44 -13.70 -3.12 -11.15
CA ASN A 44 -14.84 -3.45 -10.31
C ASN A 44 -14.65 -3.00 -8.84
N GLU A 45 -15.71 -3.13 -8.04
CA GLU A 45 -15.76 -2.76 -6.62
C GLU A 45 -14.79 -3.58 -5.74
N GLU A 46 -14.55 -4.85 -6.07
CA GLU A 46 -13.65 -5.70 -5.29
C GLU A 46 -12.18 -5.28 -5.44
N GLU A 47 -11.81 -4.87 -6.66
CA GLU A 47 -10.50 -4.32 -6.98
C GLU A 47 -10.29 -2.97 -6.27
N ARG A 48 -11.33 -2.12 -6.25
CA ARG A 48 -11.33 -0.88 -5.46
C ARG A 48 -10.99 -1.14 -4.00
N ILE A 49 -11.75 -2.01 -3.34
CA ILE A 49 -11.58 -2.29 -1.90
C ILE A 49 -10.16 -2.80 -1.60
N LYS A 50 -9.61 -3.69 -2.43
CA LYS A 50 -8.25 -4.23 -2.24
C LYS A 50 -7.18 -3.14 -2.38
N GLN A 51 -7.32 -2.25 -3.36
CA GLN A 51 -6.36 -1.16 -3.58
C GLN A 51 -6.45 -0.10 -2.48
N GLU A 52 -7.65 0.16 -1.98
CA GLU A 52 -7.90 1.12 -0.89
C GLU A 52 -7.34 0.62 0.45
N GLN A 53 -7.51 -0.67 0.76
CA GLN A 53 -6.85 -1.33 1.89
C GLN A 53 -5.32 -1.25 1.78
N LYS A 54 -4.78 -1.47 0.57
CA LYS A 54 -3.34 -1.36 0.31
C LYS A 54 -2.84 0.08 0.51
N ARG A 55 -3.62 1.10 0.10
CA ARG A 55 -3.32 2.52 0.31
C ARG A 55 -3.24 2.86 1.79
N GLU A 56 -4.23 2.45 2.57
CA GLU A 56 -4.25 2.68 4.01
C GLU A 56 -3.03 2.06 4.69
N LEU A 57 -2.68 0.84 4.29
CA LEU A 57 -1.51 0.14 4.78
C LEU A 57 -0.20 0.88 4.47
N ILE A 58 -0.03 1.35 3.23
CA ILE A 58 1.13 2.13 2.80
C ILE A 58 1.20 3.45 3.59
N SER A 59 0.07 4.12 3.78
CA SER A 59 -0.01 5.37 4.56
C SER A 59 0.42 5.17 6.00
N ARG A 60 0.00 4.07 6.64
CA ARG A 60 0.37 3.76 8.04
C ARG A 60 1.85 3.44 8.19
N VAL A 61 2.43 2.69 7.26
CA VAL A 61 3.82 2.22 7.35
C VAL A 61 4.83 3.29 6.95
N PHE A 62 4.53 4.04 5.90
CA PHE A 62 5.50 4.95 5.29
C PHE A 62 5.19 6.44 5.55
N GLY A 63 4.08 6.74 6.25
CA GLY A 63 3.70 8.11 6.60
C GLY A 63 3.35 8.99 5.41
N TYR A 64 3.13 8.42 4.22
CA TYR A 64 2.72 9.17 3.04
C TYR A 64 1.22 9.43 3.08
N SER A 65 0.82 10.71 3.15
CA SER A 65 -0.51 11.10 2.68
C SER A 65 -0.50 10.95 1.16
N ILE A 66 -1.05 9.85 0.65
CA ILE A 66 -1.28 9.69 -0.78
C ILE A 66 -2.37 10.70 -1.13
N SER A 67 -2.01 11.78 -1.83
CA SER A 67 -2.95 12.82 -2.27
C SER A 67 -4.14 12.19 -3.00
N GLU A 68 -5.33 12.72 -2.73
CA GLU A 68 -6.59 12.30 -3.32
C GLU A 68 -6.49 12.36 -4.86
N ILE A 69 -6.33 11.20 -5.49
CA ILE A 69 -6.40 11.08 -6.95
C ILE A 69 -7.88 11.18 -7.30
N GLU A 70 -8.25 12.16 -8.12
CA GLU A 70 -9.60 12.30 -8.66
C GLU A 70 -9.94 11.14 -9.61
N TRP A 71 -11.10 10.54 -9.41
CA TRP A 71 -11.60 9.38 -10.12
C TRP A 71 -12.16 9.76 -11.50
N VAL A 72 -11.69 9.11 -12.56
CA VAL A 72 -12.38 9.11 -13.86
C VAL A 72 -13.05 7.75 -14.03
N ILE A 73 -14.37 7.72 -13.90
CA ILE A 73 -15.20 6.58 -14.34
C ILE A 73 -15.28 6.68 -15.86
N VAL A 74 -14.83 5.65 -16.58
CA VAL A 74 -15.04 5.50 -18.04
C VAL A 74 -16.15 4.49 -18.27
#